data_AF-U1PMV8-F1
#
_entry.id   AF-U1PMV8-F1
#
_cell.length_a   1.000
_cell.length_b   1.000
_cell.length_c   1.000
_cell.angle_alpha   90.00
_cell.angle_beta   90.00
_cell.angle_gamma   90.00
#
_symmetry.space_group_name_H-M   'P 1'
#
loop_
_entity.id
_entity.type
_entity.pdbx_description
1 polymer ?
#
loop_
_entity_poly.entity_id
_entity_poly.type
_entity_poly.pdbx_seq_one_letter_code
_entity_poly.pdbx_strand_id
1 'polypeptide(L)'
;MKPERVPHTGVYIFLGLWTGCVAASGYVWSAEVACRIVSASMVAFGCGRAVLPGGVVPRVRSRLFDVATYALLAGALWYLANWAHTPTVA
;
A
#
# COMPACT_ATOMS: atom_id res chain seq x y z
N MET A 1 5.88 28.51 7.22
CA MET A 1 5.01 27.41 7.66
C MET A 1 5.90 26.33 8.28
N LYS A 2 5.73 25.99 9.57
CA LYS A 2 6.46 24.86 10.18
C LYS A 2 6.01 23.58 9.46
N PRO A 3 6.92 22.69 9.03
CA PRO A 3 6.50 21.40 8.51
C PRO A 3 5.70 20.69 9.59
N GLU A 4 4.46 20.33 9.29
CA GLU A 4 3.60 19.60 10.20
C GLU A 4 4.31 18.28 10.52
N ARG A 5 4.66 18.08 11.79
CA ARG A 5 5.38 16.87 12.23
C ARG A 5 4.47 15.64 12.24
N VAL A 6 3.16 15.85 12.20
CA VAL A 6 2.14 14.81 12.31
C VAL A 6 1.34 14.81 11.01
N PRO A 7 1.14 13.66 10.35
CA PRO A 7 0.31 13.59 9.15
C PRO A 7 -1.15 13.96 9.49
N HIS A 8 -1.85 14.59 8.55
CA HIS A 8 -3.25 14.95 8.70
C HIS A 8 -4.11 13.72 9.08
N THR A 9 -4.99 13.84 10.08
CA THR A 9 -5.84 12.75 10.59
C THR A 9 -6.59 12.01 9.48
N GLY A 10 -7.01 12.73 8.44
CA GLY A 10 -7.67 12.16 7.26
C GLY A 10 -6.84 11.08 6.54
N VAL A 11 -5.51 11.15 6.58
CA VAL A 11 -4.63 10.11 6.00
C VAL A 11 -4.78 8.79 6.76
N TYR A 12 -4.85 8.82 8.08
CA TYR A 12 -5.05 7.62 8.89
C TYR A 12 -6.45 7.03 8.70
N ILE A 13 -7.47 7.87 8.62
CA ILE A 13 -8.85 7.44 8.32
C ILE A 13 -8.90 6.76 6.95
N PHE A 14 -8.31 7.39 5.92
CA PHE A 14 -8.23 6.82 4.58
C PHE A 14 -7.51 5.47 4.58
N LEU A 15 -6.34 5.37 5.24
CA LEU A 15 -5.60 4.11 5.30
C LEU A 15 -6.38 3.01 6.02
N GLY A 16 -7.10 3.34 7.10
CA GLY A 16 -7.97 2.40 7.79
C GLY A 16 -9.11 1.88 6.90
N LEU A 17 -9.83 2.78 6.24
CA LEU A 17 -10.91 2.42 5.30
C LEU A 17 -10.38 1.61 4.12
N TRP A 18 -9.25 2.02 3.53
CA TRP A 18 -8.60 1.31 2.43
C TRP A 18 -8.23 -0.11 2.84
N THR A 19 -7.65 -0.28 4.02
CA THR A 19 -7.30 -1.60 4.57
C THR A 19 -8.54 -2.48 4.73
N GLY A 20 -9.65 -1.91 5.21
CA GLY A 20 -10.94 -2.61 5.27
C GLY A 20 -11.44 -3.06 3.89
N CYS A 21 -11.36 -2.20 2.87
CA CYS A 21 -11.73 -2.55 1.49
C CYS A 21 -10.88 -3.69 0.93
N VAL A 22 -9.56 -3.67 1.17
CA VAL A 22 -8.66 -4.76 0.78
C VAL A 22 -9.04 -6.05 1.49
N ALA A 23 -9.27 -6.01 2.81
CA ALA A 23 -9.66 -7.20 3.56
C ALA A 23 -10.97 -7.78 3.01
N ALA A 24 -11.97 -6.94 2.78
CA ALA A 24 -13.25 -7.35 2.18
C ALA A 24 -13.06 -8.00 0.80
N SER A 25 -12.15 -7.48 -0.03
CA SER A 25 -11.86 -8.06 -1.35
C SER A 25 -11.36 -9.51 -1.29
N GLY A 26 -10.67 -9.87 -0.20
CA GLY A 26 -10.20 -11.24 0.06
C GLY A 26 -11.34 -12.23 0.31
N TYR A 27 -12.41 -11.77 0.97
CA TYR A 27 -13.61 -12.57 1.23
C TYR A 27 -14.56 -12.61 0.04
N VAL A 28 -14.69 -11.50 -0.69
CA VAL A 28 -15.64 -11.38 -1.81
C VAL A 28 -15.13 -12.09 -3.05
N TRP A 29 -13.83 -11.99 -3.35
CA TRP A 29 -13.25 -12.56 -4.57
C TRP A 29 -12.26 -13.68 -4.27
N SER A 30 -11.08 -13.35 -3.73
CA SER A 30 -10.08 -14.34 -3.31
C SER A 30 -8.89 -13.66 -2.63
N ALA A 31 -8.09 -14.45 -1.91
CA ALA A 31 -6.82 -14.00 -1.34
C ALA A 31 -5.85 -13.47 -2.42
N GLU A 32 -5.81 -14.09 -3.60
CA GLU A 32 -5.03 -13.63 -4.75
C GLU A 32 -5.41 -12.20 -5.16
N VAL A 33 -6.72 -11.93 -5.31
CA VAL A 33 -7.22 -10.60 -5.68
C VAL A 33 -6.83 -9.56 -4.63
N ALA A 34 -7.01 -9.88 -3.35
CA ALA A 34 -6.60 -9.00 -2.26
C ALA A 34 -5.09 -8.69 -2.30
N CYS A 35 -4.24 -9.71 -2.47
CA CYS A 35 -2.80 -9.53 -2.59
C CYS A 35 -2.41 -8.65 -3.79
N ARG A 36 -3.09 -8.82 -4.94
CA ARG A 36 -2.88 -7.95 -6.11
C ARG A 36 -3.28 -6.51 -5.86
N ILE A 37 -4.38 -6.28 -5.15
CA ILE A 37 -4.82 -4.92 -4.77
C ILE A 37 -3.80 -4.27 -3.83
N VAL A 38 -3.27 -4.98 -2.83
CA VAL A 38 -2.22 -4.44 -1.96
C VAL A 38 -0.96 -4.13 -2.76
N SER A 39 -0.54 -5.06 -3.63
CA SER A 39 0.63 -4.85 -4.50
C SER A 39 0.49 -3.59 -5.35
N ALA A 40 -0.65 -3.42 -6.03
CA ALA A 40 -0.93 -2.21 -6.81
C ALA A 40 -0.96 -0.95 -5.93
N SER A 41 -1.49 -1.04 -4.71
CA SER A 41 -1.49 0.07 -3.75
C SER A 41 -0.07 0.50 -3.38
N MET A 42 0.84 -0.46 -3.16
CA MET A 42 2.25 -0.16 -2.86
C MET A 42 2.91 0.60 -4.02
N VAL A 43 2.65 0.22 -5.27
CA VAL A 43 3.13 0.96 -6.44
C VAL A 43 2.57 2.38 -6.45
N ALA A 44 1.25 2.53 -6.28
CA ALA A 44 0.60 3.84 -6.27
C ALA A 44 1.16 4.76 -5.17
N PHE A 45 1.37 4.23 -3.95
CA PHE A 45 1.97 4.99 -2.85
C PHE A 45 3.44 5.33 -3.14
N GLY A 46 4.22 4.40 -3.69
CA GLY A 46 5.60 4.65 -4.13
C GLY A 46 5.70 5.74 -5.20
N CYS A 47 4.82 5.72 -6.21
CA CYS A 47 4.73 6.77 -7.22
C CYS A 47 4.33 8.11 -6.60
N GLY A 48 3.33 8.13 -5.72
CA GLY A 48 2.93 9.32 -4.97
C GLY A 48 4.11 9.90 -4.18
N ARG A 49 4.90 9.06 -3.50
CA ARG A 49 6.12 9.46 -2.77
C ARG A 49 7.20 10.03 -3.67
N ALA A 50 7.37 9.48 -4.87
CA ALA A 50 8.37 9.95 -5.82
C ALA A 50 8.01 11.34 -6.38
N VAL A 51 6.74 11.56 -6.70
CA VAL A 51 6.27 12.75 -7.42
C VAL A 51 5.84 13.88 -6.50
N LEU A 52 5.26 13.59 -5.32
CA LEU A 52 4.71 14.63 -4.46
C LEU A 52 5.81 15.48 -3.78
N PRO A 53 5.60 16.81 -3.69
CA PRO A 53 6.54 17.71 -3.03
C PRO A 53 6.59 17.48 -1.51
N GLY A 54 7.71 17.83 -0.90
CA GLY A 54 7.89 17.71 0.56
C GLY A 54 6.90 18.60 1.31
N GLY A 55 6.11 18.00 2.21
CA GLY A 55 5.04 18.69 2.96
C GLY A 55 3.66 18.07 2.76
N VAL A 56 3.41 17.43 1.62
CA VAL A 56 2.17 16.66 1.37
C VAL A 56 2.25 15.27 2.01
N VAL A 57 3.44 14.68 2.00
CA VAL A 57 3.70 13.34 2.54
C VAL A 57 4.77 13.44 3.64
N PRO A 58 4.69 12.65 4.72
CA PRO A 58 5.58 12.78 5.87
C PRO A 58 7.05 12.70 5.46
N ARG A 59 7.90 13.60 5.98
CA ARG A 59 9.32 13.56 5.63
C ARG A 59 9.95 12.24 6.11
N VAL A 60 10.62 11.56 5.18
CA VAL A 60 11.42 10.36 5.44
C VAL A 60 12.90 10.68 5.24
N ARG A 61 13.78 9.92 5.90
CA ARG A 61 15.24 10.15 5.86
C ARG A 61 15.82 10.00 4.44
N SER A 62 15.31 9.07 3.65
CA SER A 62 15.68 8.87 2.25
C SER A 62 14.45 8.55 1.41
N ARG A 63 14.12 9.43 0.46
CA ARG A 63 12.99 9.24 -0.46
C ARG A 63 13.23 8.04 -1.39
N LEU A 64 14.47 7.87 -1.87
CA LEU A 64 14.81 6.77 -2.75
C LEU A 64 14.64 5.42 -2.05
N PHE A 65 15.09 5.31 -0.81
CA PHE A 65 14.95 4.08 -0.02
C PHE A 65 13.47 3.75 0.24
N ASP A 66 12.65 4.75 0.53
CA ASP A 66 11.21 4.58 0.74
C ASP A 66 10.52 4.07 -0.55
N VAL A 67 10.76 4.71 -1.69
CA VAL A 67 10.22 4.29 -2.99
C VAL A 67 10.70 2.89 -3.38
N ALA A 68 11.98 2.57 -3.17
CA ALA A 68 12.53 1.25 -3.43
C ALA A 68 11.88 0.17 -2.54
N THR A 69 11.57 0.51 -1.29
CA THR A 69 10.87 -0.40 -0.36
C THR A 69 9.45 -0.68 -0.85
N TYR A 70 8.70 0.33 -1.28
CA TYR A 70 7.38 0.15 -1.90
C TYR A 70 7.44 -0.73 -3.14
N ALA A 71 8.42 -0.52 -4.02
CA ALA A 71 8.59 -1.31 -5.23
C ALA A 71 8.93 -2.78 -4.91
N LEU A 72 9.82 -3.01 -3.95
CA LEU A 72 10.19 -4.36 -3.51
C LEU A 72 9.01 -5.10 -2.89
N LEU A 73 8.24 -4.43 -2.01
CA LEU A 73 7.04 -4.99 -1.40
C LEU A 73 5.96 -5.28 -2.44
N ALA A 74 5.76 -4.38 -3.40
CA ALA A 74 4.83 -4.59 -4.51
C ALA A 74 5.20 -5.85 -5.30
N GLY A 75 6.48 -6.00 -5.68
CA GLY A 75 6.98 -7.16 -6.40
C GLY A 75 6.84 -8.46 -5.60
N ALA A 76 7.20 -8.44 -4.32
CA ALA A 76 7.07 -9.59 -3.43
C ALA A 76 5.61 -10.03 -3.29
N LEU A 77 4.69 -9.09 -3.05
CA LEU A 77 3.26 -9.38 -2.94
C LEU A 77 2.66 -9.88 -4.26
N TRP A 78 3.09 -9.31 -5.39
CA TRP A 78 2.65 -9.77 -6.71
C TRP A 78 3.11 -11.20 -6.98
N TYR A 79 4.36 -11.50 -6.68
CA TYR A 79 4.91 -12.85 -6.78
C TYR A 79 4.13 -13.82 -5.90
N LEU A 80 3.94 -13.49 -4.61
CA LEU A 80 3.20 -14.31 -3.65
C LEU A 80 1.72 -14.49 -4.03
N ALA A 81 1.08 -13.50 -4.66
CA ALA A 81 -0.30 -13.60 -5.12
C ALA A 81 -0.50 -14.78 -6.08
N ASN A 82 0.49 -15.11 -6.91
CA ASN A 82 0.42 -16.25 -7.83
C ASN A 82 0.41 -17.61 -7.10
N TRP A 83 0.80 -17.63 -5.83
CA TRP A 83 0.77 -18.81 -4.96
C TRP A 83 -0.41 -18.80 -4.00
N ALA A 84 -1.26 -17.77 -4.02
CA ALA A 84 -2.37 -17.59 -3.09
C ALA A 84 -3.62 -18.42 -3.44
N HIS A 85 -3.50 -19.39 -4.35
CA HIS A 85 -4.55 -20.37 -4.62
C HIS A 85 -4.66 -21.35 -3.45
N THR A 86 -5.34 -20.96 -2.39
CA THR A 86 -5.85 -21.90 -1.39
C THR A 86 -7.12 -22.54 -1.96
N PRO A 87 -7.15 -23.84 -2.26
CA PRO A 87 -8.41 -24.51 -2.58
C PRO A 87 -9.34 -24.36 -1.37
N THR A 88 -10.59 -23.96 -1.61
CA THR A 88 -11.64 -24.00 -0.60
C THR A 88 -11.84 -25.46 -0.22
N VAL A 89 -11.45 -25.84 1.00
CA VAL A 89 -11.90 -27.11 1.59
C VAL A 89 -13.41 -27.00 1.83
N ALA A 90 -14.18 -27.64 0.95
CA ALA A 90 -15.62 -27.84 1.10
C ALA A 90 -15.90 -29.08 1.96
#